data_AF-A0A645C442-F1
#
_entry.id   AF-A0A645C442-F1
#
_cell.length_a   1.000
_cell.length_b   1.000
_cell.length_c   1.000
_cell.angle_alpha   90.00
_cell.angle_beta   90.00
_cell.angle_gamma   90.00
#
_symmetry.space_group_name_H-M   'P 1'
#
loop_
_entity.id
_entity.type
_entity.pdbx_description
1 polymer ?
#
loop_
_entity_poly.entity_id
_entity_poly.type
_entity_poly.pdbx_seq_one_letter_code
_entity_poly.pdbx_strand_id
1 'polypeptide(L)' 'MFKVYEMDGRYFFEYGVTKIETSELIDAELVVYDRDFGYIYKSRPICEYEVNK' A
#
# COMPACT_ATOMS: atom_id res chain seq x y z
N MET A 1 -5.73 5.63 -9.82
CA MET A 1 -4.36 5.16 -10.13
C MET A 1 -3.53 5.38 -8.88
N PHE A 2 -3.03 4.30 -8.29
CA PHE A 2 -2.16 4.36 -7.11
C PHE A 2 -0.70 4.48 -7.54
N LYS A 3 0.13 5.07 -6.68
CA LYS A 3 1.58 5.18 -6.87
C LYS A 3 2.27 4.40 -5.76
N VAL A 4 3.30 3.65 -6.14
CA VAL A 4 4.15 2.94 -5.19
C VAL A 4 5.59 3.34 -5.46
N TYR A 5 6.31 3.74 -4.42
CA TYR A 5 7.69 4.22 -4.57
C TYR A 5 8.47 4.09 -3.26
N GLU A 6 9.79 4.17 -3.39
CA GLU A 6 10.74 4.25 -2.28
C GLU A 6 11.28 5.69 -2.18
N MET A 7 11.39 6.22 -0.97
CA MET A 7 12.05 7.49 -0.68
C MET A 7 12.80 7.38 0.64
N ASP A 8 14.11 7.67 0.61
CA ASP A 8 14.99 7.63 1.78
C ASP A 8 14.94 6.29 2.55
N GLY A 9 14.89 5.17 1.82
CA GLY A 9 14.81 3.81 2.38
C GLY A 9 13.46 3.43 2.98
N ARG A 10 12.43 4.25 2.77
CA ARG A 10 11.05 4.01 3.21
C ARG A 10 10.15 3.76 2.01
N TYR A 11 9.17 2.88 2.18
CA TYR A 11 8.25 2.53 1.11
C TYR A 11 6.91 3.24 1.31
N PHE A 12 6.31 3.69 0.21
CA PHE A 12 5.07 4.45 0.24
C PHE A 12 4.05 3.89 -0.74
N PHE A 13 2.82 3.73 -0.27
CA PHE A 13 1.64 3.43 -1.08
C PHE A 13 0.69 4.65 -1.07
N GLU A 14 0.50 5.28 -2.22
CA GLU A 14 -0.38 6.44 -2.39
C GLU A 14 -1.60 6.11 -3.24
N TYR A 15 -2.78 6.46 -2.75
CA TYR A 15 -4.03 6.38 -3.50
C TYR A 15 -4.95 7.57 -3.16
N GLY A 16 -5.34 8.32 -4.19
CA GLY A 16 -6.14 9.53 -3.99
C GLY A 16 -5.40 10.55 -3.11
N VAL A 17 -5.98 10.88 -1.96
CA VAL A 17 -5.38 11.77 -0.94
C VAL A 17 -4.66 11.02 0.19
N THR A 18 -4.73 9.68 0.18
CA THR A 18 -4.14 8.84 1.21
C THR A 18 -2.73 8.45 0.80
N LYS A 19 -1.79 8.62 1.73
CA LYS A 19 -0.40 8.18 1.65
C LYS A 19 -0.10 7.32 2.88
N ILE A 20 0.34 6.09 2.66
CA ILE A 20 0.66 5.13 3.72
C ILE A 20 2.15 4.79 3.61
N GLU A 21 2.88 4.93 4.71
CA GLU A 21 4.24 4.39 4.82
C GLU A 21 4.16 2.89 5.12
N THR A 22 4.75 2.07 4.25
CA THR A 22 4.64 0.61 4.30
C THR A 22 5.97 -0.05 4.63
N SER A 23 5.91 -1.21 5.26
CA SER A 23 7.08 -1.99 5.69
C SER A 23 7.85 -2.62 4.54
N GLU A 24 7.22 -2.78 3.38
CA GLU A 24 7.83 -3.25 2.13
C GLU A 24 7.33 -2.45 0.92
N LEU A 25 8.07 -2.52 -0.17
CA LEU A 25 7.63 -2.00 -1.47
C LEU A 25 6.50 -2.89 -2.01
N ILE A 26 5.33 -2.30 -2.22
CA ILE A 26 4.17 -2.99 -2.75
C ILE A 26 4.24 -3.04 -4.27
N ASP A 27 4.16 -4.24 -4.84
CA ASP A 27 4.02 -4.36 -6.30
C ASP A 27 2.63 -3.91 -6.72
N ALA A 28 2.61 -2.79 -7.45
CA ALA A 28 1.42 -2.16 -7.92
C ALA A 28 0.53 -3.09 -8.77
N GLU A 29 1.12 -3.97 -9.57
CA GLU A 29 0.37 -4.86 -10.47
C GLU A 29 -0.36 -5.98 -9.72
N LEU A 30 0.06 -6.27 -8.49
CA LEU A 30 -0.52 -7.30 -7.63
C LEU A 30 -1.58 -6.75 -6.67
N VAL A 31 -1.82 -5.44 -6.67
CA VAL A 31 -2.82 -4.81 -5.81
C VAL A 31 -4.21 -4.97 -6.41
N VAL A 32 -5.12 -5.54 -5.64
CA VAL A 32 -6.54 -5.67 -6.00
C VAL A 32 -7.39 -4.86 -5.03
N TYR A 33 -8.51 -4.34 -5.53
CA TYR A 33 -9.48 -3.65 -4.69
C TYR A 33 -10.65 -4.58 -4.37
N ASP A 34 -10.88 -4.78 -3.08
CA ASP A 34 -12.04 -5.46 -2.52
C ASP A 34 -12.96 -4.44 -1.84
N ARG A 35 -14.29 -4.64 -1.91
CA ARG A 35 -15.25 -3.66 -1.37
C ARG A 35 -15.31 -3.67 0.16
N ASP A 36 -15.07 -4.81 0.78
CA ASP A 36 -15.20 -4.99 2.23
C ASP A 36 -13.88 -4.68 2.94
N PHE A 37 -12.75 -4.95 2.29
CA PHE A 37 -11.41 -4.83 2.88
C PHE A 37 -10.53 -3.73 2.28
N GLY A 38 -10.97 -3.07 1.21
CA GLY A 38 -10.19 -2.04 0.53
C GLY A 38 -9.10 -2.61 -0.37
N TYR A 39 -7.92 -1.97 -0.39
CA TYR A 39 -6.80 -2.45 -1.20
C TYR A 39 -6.10 -3.63 -0.52
N ILE A 40 -5.90 -4.72 -1.28
CA ILE A 40 -5.29 -5.97 -0.83
C ILE A 40 -4.03 -6.24 -1.65
N TYR A 41 -2.97 -6.67 -0.97
CA TYR A 41 -1.70 -7.11 -1.54
C TYR A 41 -1.28 -8.42 -0.87
N LYS A 42 -0.86 -9.43 -1.67
CA LYS A 42 -0.48 -10.77 -1.17
C LYS A 42 -1.48 -11.38 -0.16
N SER A 43 -2.78 -11.25 -0.46
CA SER A 43 -3.88 -11.72 0.38
C SER A 43 -4.01 -11.04 1.76
N ARG A 44 -3.41 -9.86 1.96
CA ARG A 44 -3.54 -9.04 3.17
C ARG A 44 -3.94 -7.60 2.82
N PRO A 45 -4.75 -6.92 3.65
CA PRO A 45 -5.09 -5.52 3.41
C PRO A 45 -3.84 -4.63 3.55
N ILE A 46 -3.75 -3.57 2.74
CA ILE A 46 -2.60 -2.64 2.73
C ILE A 46 -2.33 -2.07 4.12
N CYS A 47 -3.35 -1.84 4.94
CA CYS A 47 -3.20 -1.33 6.31
C CYS A 47 -2.44 -2.27 7.26
N GLU A 48 -2.27 -3.55 6.93
CA GLU A 48 -1.39 -4.45 7.68
C GLU A 48 0.10 -4.21 7.42
N TYR A 49 0.43 -3.54 6.32
CA TYR A 49 1.79 -3.16 5.98
C TYR A 49 2.19 -1.79 6.57
N GLU A 50 1.25 -1.06 7.15
CA GLU A 50 1.49 0.27 7.71
C GLU A 50 2.47 0.22 8.87
N VAL A 51 3.53 1.03 8.80
CA VAL A 51 4.60 1.08 9.80
C VAL A 51 4.18 1.86 11.06
N ASN A 52 3.27 2.83 10.93
CA ASN A 52 2.90 3.77 12.00
C ASN A 52 1.40 3.68 12.37
N LYS A 53 0.92 2.51 12.80
CA LYS A 53 -0.46 2.32 13.27
C LYS A 53 -0.81 3.14 14.51
#